data_AF-V2Y621-F1
#
_entry.id   AF-V2Y621-F1
#
_cell.length_a   1.000
_cell.length_b   1.000
_cell.length_c   1.000
_cell.angle_alpha   90.00
_cell.angle_beta   90.00
_cell.angle_gamma   90.00
#
_symmetry.space_group_name_H-M   'P 1'
#
loop_
_entity.id
_entity.type
_entity.pdbx_description
1 polymer ?
#
loop_
_entity_poly.entity_id
_entity_poly.type
_entity_poly.pdbx_seq_one_letter_code
_entity_poly.pdbx_strand_id
1 'polypeptide(L)'
;MKGIKMKKIILIVLYFMTALLLAGTYVLHYFTKAKMGMARYMVHFNGKIDDRLGGFGKGKILFIILIIIISVITITLIILTFKNLRGSLPSKISADIACVINAFSLFYIVAFDREKARDYYLNSIVYIVAGILLIIILVIILRRRNEVK
;
A
#
# COMPACT_ATOMS: atom_id res chain seq x y z
N MET A 1 -30.62 -7.99 5.18
CA MET A 1 -29.91 -8.74 4.11
C MET A 1 -29.24 -7.85 3.04
N LYS A 2 -29.82 -6.71 2.62
CA LYS A 2 -29.24 -5.77 1.61
C LYS A 2 -27.86 -5.18 2.00
N GLY A 3 -27.68 -4.77 3.26
CA GLY A 3 -26.42 -4.16 3.74
C GLY A 3 -25.19 -5.08 3.71
N ILE A 4 -25.38 -6.40 3.88
CA ILE A 4 -24.27 -7.38 3.86
C ILE A 4 -23.74 -7.58 2.42
N LYS A 5 -24.62 -7.53 1.42
CA LYS A 5 -24.23 -7.61 0.00
C LYS A 5 -23.44 -6.37 -0.44
N MET A 6 -23.87 -5.17 -0.05
CA MET A 6 -23.14 -3.92 -0.32
C MET A 6 -21.72 -3.93 0.25
N LYS A 7 -21.55 -4.34 1.53
CA LYS A 7 -20.23 -4.44 2.17
C LYS A 7 -19.29 -5.40 1.42
N LYS A 8 -19.78 -6.51 0.86
CA LYS A 8 -18.97 -7.43 0.05
C LYS A 8 -18.52 -6.81 -1.28
N ILE A 9 -19.41 -6.10 -1.97
CA ILE A 9 -19.07 -5.43 -3.24
C ILE A 9 -17.98 -4.38 -3.00
N ILE A 10 -18.12 -3.58 -1.95
CA ILE A 10 -17.12 -2.57 -1.56
C ILE A 10 -15.76 -3.22 -1.31
N LEU A 11 -15.71 -4.34 -0.58
CA LEU A 11 -14.45 -5.06 -0.33
C LEU A 11 -13.81 -5.55 -1.64
N ILE A 12 -14.59 -6.11 -2.57
CA ILE A 12 -14.07 -6.57 -3.87
C ILE A 12 -13.48 -5.40 -4.66
N VAL A 13 -14.18 -4.27 -4.72
CA VAL A 13 -13.70 -3.06 -5.40
C VAL A 13 -12.39 -2.56 -4.78
N LEU A 14 -12.31 -2.51 -3.45
CA LEU A 14 -11.10 -2.07 -2.75
C LEU A 14 -9.89 -3.00 -3.00
N TYR A 15 -10.11 -4.32 -3.04
CA TYR A 15 -9.06 -5.27 -3.40
C TYR A 15 -8.61 -5.09 -4.85
N PHE A 16 -9.55 -4.90 -5.78
CA PHE A 16 -9.26 -4.69 -7.19
C PHE A 16 -8.47 -3.39 -7.42
N MET A 17 -8.85 -2.30 -6.75
CA MET A 17 -8.11 -1.04 -6.77
C MET A 17 -6.70 -1.18 -6.22
N THR A 18 -6.55 -1.88 -5.08
CA THR A 18 -5.22 -2.17 -4.50
C THR A 18 -4.35 -2.97 -5.48
N ALA A 19 -4.91 -3.98 -6.13
CA ALA A 19 -4.19 -4.79 -7.12
C ALA A 19 -3.76 -3.97 -8.35
N LEU A 20 -4.64 -3.12 -8.88
CA LEU A 20 -4.33 -2.23 -10.00
C LEU A 20 -3.24 -1.22 -9.66
N LEU A 21 -3.27 -0.65 -8.45
CA LEU A 21 -2.25 0.27 -7.97
C LEU A 21 -0.87 -0.42 -7.92
N LEU A 22 -0.81 -1.61 -7.33
CA LEU A 22 0.43 -2.40 -7.25
C LEU A 22 0.92 -2.86 -8.62
N ALA A 23 0.04 -3.25 -9.53
CA ALA A 23 0.42 -3.54 -10.92
C ALA A 23 0.98 -2.29 -11.62
N GLY A 24 0.42 -1.12 -11.30
CA GLY A 24 0.88 0.19 -11.78
C GLY A 24 2.34 0.46 -11.46
N THR A 25 2.83 0.10 -10.26
CA THR A 25 4.25 0.34 -9.90
C THR A 25 5.21 -0.41 -10.81
N TYR A 26 4.89 -1.65 -11.19
CA TYR A 26 5.71 -2.44 -12.12
C TYR A 26 5.72 -1.82 -13.52
N VAL A 27 4.54 -1.39 -14.01
CA VAL A 27 4.41 -0.72 -15.31
C VAL A 27 5.20 0.59 -15.33
N LEU A 28 5.10 1.38 -14.26
CA LEU A 28 5.83 2.64 -14.09
C LEU A 28 7.35 2.40 -14.08
N HIS A 29 7.80 1.39 -13.34
CA HIS A 29 9.22 1.03 -13.28
C HIS A 29 9.74 0.62 -14.65
N TYR A 30 8.99 -0.25 -15.35
CA TYR A 30 9.34 -0.69 -16.71
C TYR A 30 9.48 0.49 -17.67
N PHE A 31 8.48 1.39 -17.74
CA PHE A 31 8.57 2.52 -18.65
C PHE A 31 9.61 3.56 -18.22
N THR A 32 9.86 3.73 -16.93
CA THR A 32 10.93 4.61 -16.43
C THR A 32 12.30 4.10 -16.86
N LYS A 33 12.50 2.78 -16.91
CA LYS A 33 13.73 2.16 -17.39
C LYS A 33 13.83 2.13 -18.92
N ALA A 34 12.74 1.80 -19.61
CA ALA A 34 12.70 1.60 -21.05
C ALA A 34 12.62 2.90 -21.87
N LYS A 35 12.00 3.96 -21.34
CA LYS A 35 11.79 5.23 -22.06
C LYS A 35 12.54 6.38 -21.38
N MET A 36 13.57 6.90 -22.05
CA MET A 36 14.34 8.05 -21.58
C MET A 36 13.47 9.29 -21.25
N GLY A 37 12.39 9.53 -22.00
CA GLY A 37 11.47 10.64 -21.72
C GLY A 37 10.80 10.51 -20.35
N MET A 38 10.38 9.29 -19.98
CA MET A 38 9.79 9.03 -18.67
C MET A 38 10.84 9.11 -17.56
N ALA A 39 12.06 8.65 -17.82
CA ALA A 39 13.18 8.82 -16.88
C ALA A 39 13.45 10.30 -16.57
N ARG A 40 13.44 11.18 -17.59
CA ARG A 40 13.61 12.63 -17.39
C ARG A 40 12.42 13.24 -16.64
N TYR A 41 11.20 12.84 -16.99
CA TYR A 41 10.00 13.29 -16.29
C TYR A 41 10.04 12.92 -14.81
N MET A 42 10.41 11.68 -14.47
CA MET A 42 10.54 11.22 -13.09
C MET A 42 11.59 12.01 -12.30
N VAL A 43 12.74 12.34 -12.90
CA VAL A 43 13.75 13.19 -12.24
C VAL A 43 13.21 14.59 -11.96
N HIS A 44 12.52 15.20 -12.93
CA HIS A 44 11.93 16.52 -12.75
C HIS A 44 10.81 16.51 -11.70
N PHE A 45 9.97 15.48 -11.70
CA PHE A 45 8.91 15.28 -10.73
C PHE A 45 9.47 15.11 -9.31
N ASN A 46 10.52 14.31 -9.16
CA ASN A 46 11.20 14.13 -7.89
C ASN A 46 11.81 15.43 -7.38
N GLY A 47 12.47 16.20 -8.26
CA GLY A 47 13.02 17.51 -7.91
C GLY A 47 11.94 18.46 -7.37
N LYS A 48 10.78 18.54 -8.04
CA LYS A 48 9.63 19.33 -7.55
C LYS A 48 9.14 18.91 -6.17
N ILE A 49 9.16 17.61 -5.86
CA ILE A 49 8.76 17.11 -4.54
C ILE A 49 9.81 17.44 -3.49
N ASP A 50 11.09 17.22 -3.80
CA ASP A 50 12.21 17.56 -2.91
C ASP A 50 12.21 19.05 -2.58
N ASP A 51 12.00 19.92 -3.57
CA ASP A 51 11.95 21.38 -3.39
C ASP A 51 10.80 21.79 -2.47
N ARG A 52 9.62 21.17 -2.61
CA ARG A 52 8.46 21.44 -1.74
C ARG A 52 8.64 20.92 -0.31
N LEU A 53 9.38 19.82 -0.14
CA LEU A 53 9.57 19.15 1.15
C LEU A 53 10.85 19.60 1.88
N GLY A 54 11.43 20.73 1.47
CA GLY A 54 12.50 21.41 2.20
C GLY A 54 13.92 20.99 1.81
N GLY A 55 14.10 20.41 0.62
CA GLY A 55 15.39 20.13 0.01
C GLY A 55 15.66 18.65 -0.26
N PHE A 56 16.71 18.41 -1.05
CA PHE A 56 17.08 17.08 -1.56
C PHE A 56 17.15 16.03 -0.45
N GLY A 57 16.34 14.97 -0.57
CA GLY A 57 16.38 13.81 0.32
C GLY A 57 15.49 13.90 1.56
N LYS A 58 15.01 15.09 1.97
CA LYS A 58 14.08 15.21 3.11
C LYS A 58 12.72 14.58 2.80
N GLY A 59 12.23 14.77 1.57
CA GLY A 59 11.02 14.09 1.11
C GLY A 59 11.17 12.58 1.16
N LYS A 60 12.36 12.04 0.85
CA LYS A 60 12.59 10.60 0.89
C LYS A 60 12.39 10.04 2.29
N ILE A 61 13.05 10.64 3.29
CA ILE A 61 12.94 10.22 4.68
C ILE A 61 11.48 10.28 5.15
N LEU A 62 10.75 11.35 4.82
CA LEU A 62 9.33 11.50 5.18
C LEU A 62 8.48 10.34 4.64
N PHE A 63 8.62 10.01 3.35
CA PHE A 63 7.87 8.93 2.73
C PHE A 63 8.23 7.56 3.31
N ILE A 64 9.51 7.32 3.65
CA ILE A 64 9.94 6.09 4.34
C ILE A 64 9.26 5.98 5.71
N ILE A 65 9.30 7.05 6.51
CA ILE A 65 8.65 7.10 7.83
C ILE A 65 7.15 6.81 7.68
N LEU A 66 6.49 7.43 6.69
CA LEU A 66 5.06 7.25 6.46
C LEU A 66 4.70 5.81 6.09
N ILE A 67 5.48 5.16 5.22
CA ILE A 67 5.28 3.75 4.88
C ILE A 67 5.50 2.87 6.13
N ILE A 68 6.53 3.12 6.94
CA ILE A 68 6.76 2.38 8.19
C ILE A 68 5.56 2.51 9.14
N ILE A 69 5.04 3.71 9.35
CA ILE A 69 3.86 3.95 10.20
C ILE A 69 2.66 3.15 9.69
N ILE A 70 2.38 3.22 8.39
CA ILE A 70 1.28 2.49 7.76
C ILE A 70 1.49 0.98 7.92
N SER A 71 2.70 0.49 7.73
CA SER A 71 3.03 -0.93 7.91
C SER A 71 2.82 -1.40 9.34
N VAL A 72 3.20 -0.61 10.35
CA VAL A 72 2.97 -0.95 11.77
C VAL A 72 1.48 -1.01 12.09
N ILE A 73 0.69 -0.04 11.60
CA ILE A 73 -0.77 -0.03 11.77
C ILE A 73 -1.37 -1.29 11.12
N THR A 74 -0.94 -1.62 9.90
CA THR A 74 -1.45 -2.77 9.15
C THR A 74 -1.12 -4.08 9.88
N ILE A 75 0.11 -4.24 10.39
CA ILE A 75 0.51 -5.41 11.20
C ILE A 75 -0.36 -5.52 12.46
N THR A 76 -0.61 -4.41 13.14
CA THR A 76 -1.44 -4.39 14.35
C THR A 76 -2.86 -4.88 14.04
N LEU A 77 -3.46 -4.41 12.95
CA LEU A 77 -4.78 -4.85 12.49
C LEU A 77 -4.80 -6.31 12.04
N ILE A 78 -3.74 -6.78 11.40
CA ILE A 78 -3.57 -8.19 11.03
C ILE A 78 -3.55 -9.07 12.29
N ILE A 79 -2.73 -8.72 13.30
CA ILE A 79 -2.66 -9.44 14.57
C ILE A 79 -4.03 -9.45 15.27
N LEU A 80 -4.72 -8.32 15.32
CA LEU A 80 -6.08 -8.23 15.88
C LEU A 80 -7.08 -9.11 15.13
N THR A 81 -6.94 -9.19 13.80
CA THR A 81 -7.76 -10.07 12.97
C THR A 81 -7.48 -11.55 13.30
N PHE A 82 -6.21 -11.94 13.43
CA PHE A 82 -5.77 -13.29 13.82
C PHE A 82 -6.15 -13.70 15.25
N LYS A 83 -6.01 -12.81 16.24
CA LYS A 83 -6.41 -13.11 17.63
C LYS A 83 -7.92 -13.34 17.75
N ASN A 84 -8.71 -12.66 16.91
CA ASN A 84 -10.17 -12.80 16.88
C ASN A 84 -10.66 -13.95 15.98
N LEU A 85 -9.76 -14.63 15.27
CA LEU A 85 -10.03 -15.66 14.25
C LEU A 85 -10.24 -17.06 14.89
N ARG A 86 -11.24 -17.21 15.76
CA ARG A 86 -11.85 -18.53 16.01
C ARG A 86 -12.84 -18.84 14.88
N GLY A 87 -12.34 -19.33 13.74
CA GLY A 87 -13.13 -20.15 12.79
C GLY A 87 -13.64 -19.53 11.47
N SER A 88 -13.41 -18.26 11.11
CA SER A 88 -13.87 -17.72 9.82
C SER A 88 -12.80 -17.66 8.73
N LEU A 89 -12.88 -18.58 7.76
CA LEU A 89 -12.05 -18.64 6.55
C LEU A 89 -11.86 -17.28 5.82
N PRO A 90 -12.91 -16.47 5.55
CA PRO A 90 -12.76 -15.28 4.70
C PRO A 90 -11.92 -14.15 5.33
N SER A 91 -11.93 -14.03 6.65
CA SER A 91 -11.08 -13.05 7.37
C SER A 91 -9.62 -13.48 7.43
N LYS A 92 -9.34 -14.79 7.33
CA LYS A 92 -7.97 -15.32 7.30
C LYS A 92 -7.29 -15.00 5.96
N ILE A 93 -7.97 -15.29 4.86
CA ILE A 93 -7.50 -14.96 3.49
C ILE A 93 -7.20 -13.47 3.35
N SER A 94 -8.08 -12.63 3.91
CA SER A 94 -7.93 -11.18 3.86
C SER A 94 -6.69 -10.68 4.62
N ALA A 95 -6.41 -11.28 5.77
CA ALA A 95 -5.23 -10.98 6.58
C ALA A 95 -3.93 -11.50 5.93
N ASP A 96 -3.98 -12.69 5.29
CA ASP A 96 -2.86 -13.25 4.54
C ASP A 96 -2.48 -12.35 3.36
N ILE A 97 -3.45 -11.89 2.56
CA ILE A 97 -3.23 -10.96 1.45
C ILE A 97 -2.62 -9.63 1.96
N ALA A 98 -3.17 -9.08 3.04
CA ALA A 98 -2.64 -7.85 3.63
C ALA A 98 -1.20 -8.03 4.15
N CYS A 99 -0.87 -9.21 4.70
CA CYS A 99 0.47 -9.55 5.13
C CYS A 99 1.46 -9.57 3.96
N VAL A 100 1.10 -10.25 2.86
CA VAL A 100 1.95 -10.33 1.66
C VAL A 100 2.21 -8.95 1.06
N ILE A 101 1.17 -8.13 0.91
CA ILE A 101 1.33 -6.78 0.34
C ILE A 101 2.16 -5.90 1.28
N ASN A 102 1.93 -5.97 2.59
CA ASN A 102 2.71 -5.18 3.54
C ASN A 102 4.19 -5.59 3.57
N ALA A 103 4.47 -6.89 3.48
CA ALA A 103 5.84 -7.39 3.34
C ALA A 103 6.49 -6.87 2.05
N PHE A 104 5.74 -6.81 0.95
CA PHE A 104 6.23 -6.26 -0.32
C PHE A 104 6.54 -4.76 -0.22
N SER A 105 5.70 -3.97 0.46
CA SER A 105 5.94 -2.55 0.71
C SER A 105 7.21 -2.31 1.54
N LEU A 106 7.45 -3.14 2.57
CA LEU A 106 8.67 -3.06 3.38
C LEU A 106 9.90 -3.49 2.57
N PHE A 107 9.78 -4.56 1.79
CA PHE A 107 10.83 -4.99 0.87
C PHE A 107 11.19 -3.88 -0.12
N TYR A 108 10.20 -3.17 -0.67
CA TYR A 108 10.44 -2.05 -1.56
C TYR A 108 11.29 -0.95 -0.93
N ILE A 109 11.05 -0.58 0.33
CA ILE A 109 11.90 0.40 1.04
C ILE A 109 13.34 -0.10 1.17
N VAL A 110 13.53 -1.36 1.56
CA VAL A 110 14.86 -1.94 1.78
C VAL A 110 15.63 -2.09 0.45
N ALA A 111 14.94 -2.50 -0.61
CA ALA A 111 15.51 -2.61 -1.95
C ALA A 111 15.83 -1.23 -2.55
N PHE A 112 15.01 -0.22 -2.23
CA PHE A 112 15.19 1.15 -2.69
C PHE A 112 16.50 1.79 -2.20
N ASP A 113 16.97 1.49 -1.00
CA ASP A 113 18.24 2.06 -0.50
C ASP A 113 19.45 1.59 -1.34
N ARG A 114 19.30 0.47 -2.06
CA ARG A 114 20.36 -0.11 -2.90
C ARG A 114 20.35 0.38 -4.34
N GLU A 115 19.17 0.67 -4.89
CA GLU A 115 19.02 1.13 -6.27
C GLU A 115 18.65 2.62 -6.28
N LYS A 116 19.39 3.46 -7.01
CA LYS A 116 19.00 4.87 -7.28
C LYS A 116 17.75 4.93 -8.18
N ALA A 117 16.63 4.36 -7.72
CA ALA A 117 15.40 4.23 -8.46
C ALA A 117 14.80 5.61 -8.68
N ARG A 118 14.60 5.97 -9.96
CA ARG A 118 14.13 7.30 -10.36
C ARG A 118 12.64 7.47 -10.17
N ASP A 119 11.90 6.38 -10.06
CA ASP A 119 10.46 6.28 -9.83
C ASP A 119 10.07 6.28 -8.34
N TYR A 120 11.04 6.57 -7.45
CA TYR A 120 10.89 6.55 -6.00
C TYR A 120 9.60 7.18 -5.47
N TYR A 121 9.40 8.48 -5.70
CA TYR A 121 8.32 9.21 -5.04
C TYR A 121 6.97 8.71 -5.49
N LEU A 122 6.82 8.40 -6.78
CA LEU A 122 5.56 7.97 -7.32
C LEU A 122 5.19 6.56 -6.86
N ASN A 123 6.14 5.64 -6.83
CA ASN A 123 5.92 4.31 -6.24
C ASN A 123 5.64 4.39 -4.73
N SER A 124 6.36 5.24 -3.99
CA SER A 124 6.10 5.44 -2.56
C SER A 124 4.69 5.97 -2.29
N ILE A 125 4.19 6.91 -3.10
CA ILE A 125 2.79 7.35 -3.06
C ILE A 125 1.85 6.17 -3.27
N VAL A 126 2.12 5.33 -4.27
CA VAL A 126 1.28 4.16 -4.56
C VAL A 126 1.24 3.17 -3.39
N TYR A 127 2.39 2.86 -2.77
CA TYR A 127 2.45 1.98 -1.59
C TYR A 127 1.71 2.56 -0.38
N ILE A 128 1.80 3.87 -0.16
CA ILE A 128 1.05 4.56 0.91
C ILE A 128 -0.46 4.42 0.66
N VAL A 129 -0.92 4.72 -0.55
CA VAL A 129 -2.35 4.64 -0.90
C VAL A 129 -2.84 3.20 -0.80
N ALA A 130 -2.08 2.22 -1.31
CA ALA A 130 -2.40 0.81 -1.18
C ALA A 130 -2.47 0.37 0.29
N GLY A 131 -1.55 0.84 1.14
CA GLY A 131 -1.57 0.56 2.58
C GLY A 131 -2.79 1.15 3.29
N ILE A 132 -3.20 2.38 2.94
CA ILE A 132 -4.44 2.98 3.45
C ILE A 132 -5.67 2.15 3.04
N LEU A 133 -5.73 1.71 1.79
CA LEU A 133 -6.82 0.84 1.31
C LEU A 133 -6.86 -0.48 2.10
N LEU A 134 -5.71 -1.10 2.38
CA LEU A 134 -5.63 -2.30 3.20
C LEU A 134 -6.11 -2.08 4.63
N ILE A 135 -5.74 -0.95 5.25
CA ILE A 135 -6.24 -0.57 6.58
C ILE A 135 -7.77 -0.48 6.56
N ILE A 136 -8.35 0.20 5.56
CA ILE A 136 -9.81 0.32 5.41
C ILE A 136 -10.46 -1.05 5.27
N ILE A 137 -9.91 -1.93 4.42
CA ILE A 137 -10.39 -3.31 4.22
C ILE A 137 -10.40 -4.07 5.55
N LEU A 138 -9.28 -4.07 6.29
CA LEU A 138 -9.15 -4.78 7.55
C LEU A 138 -10.13 -4.25 8.62
N VAL A 139 -10.31 -2.93 8.70
CA VAL A 139 -11.28 -2.30 9.61
C VAL A 139 -12.71 -2.71 9.26
N ILE A 140 -13.09 -2.72 7.97
CA ILE A 140 -14.43 -3.16 7.54
C ILE A 140 -14.66 -4.63 7.92
N ILE A 141 -13.65 -5.49 7.75
CA ILE A 141 -13.73 -6.91 8.10
C ILE A 141 -13.91 -7.10 9.61
N LEU A 142 -13.11 -6.41 10.42
CA LEU A 142 -13.22 -6.44 11.88
C LEU A 142 -14.59 -5.93 12.36
N ARG A 143 -15.07 -4.80 11.82
CA ARG A 143 -16.39 -4.23 12.17
C ARG A 143 -17.54 -5.15 11.80
N ARG A 144 -17.51 -5.75 10.59
CA ARG A 144 -18.53 -6.71 10.16
C ARG A 144 -18.62 -7.92 11.10
N ARG A 145 -17.50 -8.32 11.71
CA ARG A 145 -17.48 -9.45 12.65
C ARG A 145 -18.10 -9.09 14.00
N ASN A 146 -17.89 -7.86 14.48
CA ASN A 146 -18.51 -7.40 15.73
C ASN A 146 -20.04 -7.27 15.63
N GLU A 147 -20.60 -7.03 14.43
CA GLU A 147 -22.05 -6.97 14.19
C GLU A 147 -22.73 -8.36 14.12
N VAL A 148 -21.96 -9.45 14.03
CA VAL A 148 -22.48 -10.83 13.88
C VAL A 148 -22.34 -11.64 15.18
N LYS A 149 -21.63 -11.12 16.17
CA LYS A 149 -21.63 -11.64 17.55
C LYS A 149 -22.83 -11.08 18.30
#